data_AF-A0AAV7J4E9-F1
#
_entry.id   AF-A0AAV7J4E9-F1
#
_cell.length_a   1.000
_cell.length_b   1.000
_cell.length_c   1.000
_cell.angle_alpha   90.00
_cell.angle_beta   90.00
_cell.angle_gamma   90.00
#
_symmetry.space_group_name_H-M   'P 1'
#
loop_
_entity.id
_entity.type
_entity.pdbx_description
1 polymer ?
#
loop_
_entity_poly.entity_id
_entity_poly.type
_entity_poly.pdbx_seq_one_letter_code
_entity_poly.pdbx_strand_id
1 'polypeptide(L)'
;MLVKNVRVLSLGSLRDLTHSLFPFLRKNIAGGYLCFVVSIAGIGVVTAVIGDVASYFGCTLGIKDSVTAVVFVALGTSIPDTFASKVAACQDKYADASVGNVTGSNAVNVFLGIGIAWSIAAIYHAYHGNQFRVEPGNLAFSVTLFCSEACIVIIVLMIRRSKAIGGELGGPVGIKIITSGLLFSLWVFYLIMSTLEAYGVIKGF
;
A
#
# COMPACT_ATOMS: atom_id res chain seq x y z
N MET A 1 3.26 1.91 31.59
CA MET A 1 3.97 0.62 31.72
C MET A 1 3.50 -0.39 30.65
N LEU A 2 3.37 0.05 29.38
CA LEU A 2 2.60 -0.66 28.32
C LEU A 2 3.38 -0.83 27.00
N VAL A 3 4.72 -0.85 27.04
CA VAL A 3 5.56 -1.07 25.82
C VAL A 3 6.77 -1.98 26.10
N LYS A 4 6.66 -2.95 27.02
CA LYS A 4 7.81 -3.82 27.39
C LYS A 4 7.70 -5.30 26.99
N ASN A 5 6.60 -5.76 26.41
CA ASN A 5 6.39 -7.20 26.18
C ASN A 5 5.95 -7.59 24.75
N VAL A 6 6.31 -6.81 23.73
CA VAL A 6 6.31 -7.34 22.36
C VAL A 6 7.72 -7.86 22.09
N ARG A 7 7.94 -9.15 22.34
CA ARG A 7 9.16 -9.86 21.93
C ARG A 7 9.10 -10.00 20.40
N VAL A 8 9.47 -8.94 19.69
CA VAL A 8 9.60 -8.93 18.23
C VAL A 8 10.76 -9.86 17.85
N LEU A 9 10.44 -11.10 17.51
CA LEU A 9 11.35 -12.11 16.95
C LEU A 9 11.91 -11.75 15.54
N SER A 10 11.86 -10.47 15.16
CA SER A 10 12.40 -9.91 13.90
C SER A 10 13.32 -8.68 14.15
N LEU A 11 13.46 -8.20 15.39
CA LEU A 11 14.26 -7.02 15.74
C LEU A 11 15.78 -7.24 15.62
N GLY A 12 16.26 -8.47 15.41
CA GLY A 12 17.68 -8.77 15.15
C GLY A 12 18.07 -8.40 13.72
N SER A 13 17.40 -9.04 12.75
CA SER A 13 17.66 -8.82 11.31
C SER A 13 17.42 -7.37 10.86
N LEU A 14 16.34 -6.73 11.35
CA LEU A 14 16.10 -5.29 11.10
C LEU A 14 17.12 -4.38 11.79
N ARG A 15 17.64 -4.75 12.96
CA ARG A 15 18.69 -3.99 13.66
C ARG A 15 20.01 -4.08 12.91
N ASP A 16 20.36 -5.25 12.39
CA ASP A 16 21.54 -5.46 11.56
C ASP A 16 21.41 -4.71 10.22
N LEU A 17 20.22 -4.72 9.62
CA LEU A 17 19.94 -3.98 8.39
C LEU A 17 20.01 -2.46 8.60
N THR A 18 19.49 -1.94 9.72
CA THR A 18 19.56 -0.51 10.06
C THR A 18 21.00 -0.07 10.35
N HIS A 19 21.78 -0.91 11.04
CA HIS A 19 23.20 -0.67 11.29
C HIS A 19 24.05 -0.80 10.02
N SER A 20 23.65 -1.63 9.06
CA SER A 20 24.35 -1.84 7.78
C SER A 20 24.03 -0.75 6.75
N LEU A 21 22.76 -0.36 6.60
CA LEU A 21 22.34 0.72 5.68
C LEU A 21 22.66 2.12 6.22
N PHE A 22 22.60 2.31 7.55
CA PHE A 22 22.79 3.63 8.16
C PHE A 22 23.63 3.53 9.45
N PRO A 23 24.95 3.24 9.32
CA PRO A 23 25.86 3.08 10.46
C PRO A 23 25.95 4.31 11.39
N PHE A 24 25.48 5.48 10.93
CA PHE A 24 25.49 6.74 11.66
C PHE A 24 24.23 6.97 12.54
N LEU A 25 23.14 6.23 12.35
CA LEU A 25 21.88 6.44 13.08
C LEU A 25 21.90 5.75 14.45
N ARG A 26 22.67 6.31 15.41
CA ARG A 26 22.51 5.94 16.83
C ARG A 26 21.16 6.43 17.33
N LYS A 27 20.33 5.50 17.82
CA LYS A 27 19.04 5.76 18.50
C LYS A 27 19.10 6.76 19.67
N ASN A 28 20.28 7.11 20.17
CA ASN A 28 20.48 7.97 21.34
C ASN A 28 20.75 9.44 21.00
N ILE A 29 20.83 9.83 19.72
CA ILE A 29 20.98 11.24 19.34
C ILE A 29 19.58 11.88 19.23
N ALA A 30 19.35 12.97 19.96
CA ALA A 30 18.09 13.74 19.95
C ALA A 30 16.82 12.89 20.16
N GLY A 31 16.84 11.94 21.11
CA GLY A 31 15.65 11.17 21.50
C GLY A 31 15.05 10.26 20.41
N GLY A 32 15.79 9.99 19.33
CA GLY A 32 15.33 9.17 18.21
C GLY A 32 14.63 9.95 17.09
N TYR A 33 14.35 11.24 17.27
CA TYR A 33 13.76 12.10 16.24
C TYR A 33 14.66 12.25 15.01
N LEU A 34 15.98 12.35 15.22
CA LEU A 34 16.93 12.43 14.12
C LEU A 34 16.89 11.17 13.24
N CYS A 35 16.82 9.99 13.86
CA CYS A 35 16.68 8.73 13.14
C CYS A 35 15.37 8.69 12.33
N PHE A 36 14.28 9.15 12.93
CA PHE A 36 12.97 9.20 12.27
C PHE A 36 12.98 10.10 11.03
N VAL A 37 13.51 11.32 11.15
CA VAL A 37 13.56 12.29 10.05
C VAL A 37 14.47 11.79 8.92
N VAL A 38 15.66 11.25 9.25
CA VAL A 38 16.57 10.71 8.23
C VAL A 38 15.97 9.49 7.53
N SER A 39 15.27 8.61 8.26
CA SER A 39 14.58 7.48 7.65
C SER A 39 13.45 7.91 6.71
N ILE A 40 12.64 8.90 7.10
CA ILE A 40 11.59 9.45 6.21
C ILE A 40 12.21 10.07 4.95
N ALA A 41 13.27 10.86 5.11
CA ALA A 41 13.96 11.47 3.98
C ALA A 41 14.57 10.40 3.05
N GLY A 42 15.21 9.37 3.62
CA GLY A 42 15.78 8.25 2.88
C GLY A 42 14.73 7.45 2.11
N ILE A 43 13.58 7.16 2.74
CA ILE A 43 12.44 6.52 2.07
C ILE A 43 11.94 7.41 0.93
N GLY A 44 11.78 8.72 1.15
CA GLY A 44 11.35 9.66 0.11
C GLY A 44 12.27 9.66 -1.12
N VAL A 45 13.60 9.67 -0.92
CA VAL A 45 14.58 9.60 -2.02
C VAL A 45 14.48 8.26 -2.75
N VAL A 46 14.44 7.14 -2.02
CA VAL A 46 14.35 5.81 -2.63
C VAL A 46 13.05 5.65 -3.42
N THR A 47 11.92 6.13 -2.89
CA THR A 47 10.62 6.10 -3.58
C THR A 47 10.64 6.94 -4.85
N ALA A 48 11.27 8.13 -4.84
CA ALA A 48 11.41 8.95 -6.04
C ALA A 48 12.22 8.22 -7.13
N VAL A 49 13.36 7.63 -6.76
CA VAL A 49 14.20 6.86 -7.68
C VAL A 49 13.47 5.65 -8.24
N ILE A 50 12.72 4.91 -7.40
CA ILE A 50 11.91 3.76 -7.86
C ILE A 50 10.84 4.21 -8.85
N GLY A 51 10.20 5.36 -8.61
CA GLY A 51 9.22 5.93 -9.53
C GLY A 51 9.82 6.21 -10.91
N ASP A 52 10.95 6.92 -10.96
CA ASP A 52 11.64 7.25 -12.21
C ASP A 52 12.10 6.00 -12.95
N VAL A 53 12.73 5.05 -12.25
CA VAL A 53 13.19 3.78 -12.83
C VAL A 53 12.02 2.95 -13.35
N ALA A 54 10.89 2.91 -12.63
CA ALA A 54 9.70 2.23 -13.07
C ALA A 54 9.15 2.83 -14.37
N SER A 55 9.05 4.16 -14.47
CA SER A 55 8.64 4.86 -15.69
C SER A 55 9.57 4.58 -16.87
N TYR A 56 10.89 4.66 -16.68
CA TYR A 56 11.85 4.31 -17.74
C TYR A 56 11.73 2.85 -18.18
N PHE A 57 11.57 1.93 -17.23
CA PHE A 57 11.35 0.52 -17.51
C PHE A 57 10.06 0.29 -18.30
N GLY A 58 8.96 0.94 -17.90
CA GLY A 58 7.69 0.93 -18.62
C GLY A 58 7.84 1.37 -20.07
N CYS A 59 8.54 2.49 -20.31
CA CYS A 59 8.86 2.98 -21.64
C CYS A 59 9.65 1.95 -22.48
N THR A 60 10.66 1.28 -21.90
CA THR A 60 11.44 0.26 -22.62
C THR A 60 10.64 -0.98 -22.99
N LEU A 61 9.65 -1.35 -22.18
CA LEU A 61 8.77 -2.49 -22.44
C LEU A 61 7.53 -2.14 -23.27
N GLY A 62 7.31 -0.86 -23.60
CA GLY A 62 6.09 -0.39 -24.25
C GLY A 62 4.85 -0.50 -23.35
N ILE A 63 5.04 -0.42 -22.03
CA ILE A 63 3.96 -0.45 -21.04
C ILE A 63 3.54 0.97 -20.69
N LYS A 64 2.23 1.24 -20.71
CA LYS A 64 1.69 2.55 -20.32
C LYS A 64 2.03 2.86 -18.86
N ASP A 65 2.39 4.11 -18.59
CA ASP A 65 2.78 4.56 -17.24
C ASP A 65 1.71 4.27 -16.18
N SER A 66 0.42 4.37 -16.53
CA SER A 66 -0.69 4.03 -15.63
C SER A 66 -0.69 2.55 -15.22
N VAL A 67 -0.39 1.64 -16.15
CA VAL A 67 -0.28 0.19 -15.88
C VAL A 67 0.97 -0.09 -15.06
N THR A 68 2.09 0.55 -15.41
CA THR A 68 3.35 0.42 -14.66
C THR A 68 3.19 0.87 -13.20
N ALA A 69 2.47 1.96 -12.95
CA ALA A 69 2.19 2.46 -11.61
C ALA A 69 1.29 1.50 -10.82
N VAL A 70 0.20 1.02 -11.41
CA VAL A 70 -0.76 0.12 -10.74
C VAL A 70 -0.17 -1.27 -10.48
N VAL A 71 0.72 -1.75 -11.35
CA VAL A 71 1.36 -3.06 -11.18
C VAL A 71 2.61 -2.95 -10.33
N PHE A 72 3.65 -2.24 -10.78
CA PHE A 72 4.96 -2.30 -10.14
C PHE A 72 5.07 -1.42 -8.90
N VAL A 73 4.65 -0.16 -9.01
CA VAL A 73 4.79 0.80 -7.90
C VAL A 73 3.84 0.43 -6.76
N ALA A 74 2.57 0.15 -7.06
CA ALA A 74 1.59 -0.21 -6.05
C ALA A 74 1.87 -1.59 -5.40
N LEU A 75 2.34 -2.59 -6.15
CA LEU A 75 2.80 -3.85 -5.55
C LEU A 75 4.03 -3.64 -4.66
N GLY A 76 4.99 -2.85 -5.14
CA GLY A 76 6.25 -2.59 -4.44
C GLY A 76 6.06 -1.98 -3.05
N THR A 77 5.05 -1.12 -2.88
CA THR A 77 4.69 -0.55 -1.57
C THR A 77 3.81 -1.48 -0.74
N SER A 78 2.86 -2.19 -1.38
CA SER A 78 1.87 -3.02 -0.66
C SER A 78 2.42 -4.35 -0.15
N ILE A 79 3.44 -4.93 -0.79
CA ILE A 79 4.04 -6.21 -0.37
C ILE A 79 4.72 -6.08 1.01
N PRO A 80 5.62 -5.11 1.25
CA PRO A 80 6.19 -4.87 2.59
C PRO A 80 5.12 -4.63 3.66
N ASP A 81 4.12 -3.81 3.35
CA ASP A 81 3.00 -3.51 4.27
C ASP A 81 2.19 -4.76 4.60
N THR A 82 1.98 -5.65 3.62
CA THR A 82 1.31 -6.94 3.83
C THR A 82 2.11 -7.84 4.75
N PHE A 83 3.43 -7.91 4.58
CA PHE A 83 4.30 -8.68 5.47
C PHE A 83 4.31 -8.11 6.90
N ALA A 84 4.41 -6.79 7.06
CA ALA A 84 4.33 -6.13 8.36
C ALA A 84 2.99 -6.41 9.06
N SER A 85 1.89 -6.28 8.32
CA SER A 85 0.53 -6.57 8.81
C SER A 85 0.37 -8.04 9.22
N LYS A 86 0.87 -8.98 8.40
CA LYS A 86 0.86 -10.41 8.73
C LYS A 86 1.63 -10.70 10.01
N VAL A 87 2.82 -10.14 10.16
CA VAL A 87 3.64 -10.33 11.37
C VAL A 87 2.93 -9.76 12.59
N ALA A 88 2.34 -8.56 12.47
CA ALA A 88 1.56 -7.94 13.53
C ALA A 88 0.34 -8.80 13.92
N ALA A 89 -0.40 -9.33 12.95
CA ALA A 89 -1.54 -10.22 13.19
C ALA A 89 -1.16 -11.55 13.84
N CYS A 90 0.03 -12.09 13.56
CA CYS A 90 0.52 -13.31 14.19
C CYS A 90 1.04 -13.10 15.62
N GLN A 91 1.50 -11.88 15.94
CA GLN A 91 2.09 -11.54 17.23
C GLN A 91 1.07 -10.96 18.23
N ASP A 92 -0.01 -10.38 17.72
CA ASP A 92 -1.07 -9.77 18.52
C ASP A 92 -2.29 -10.71 18.62
N LYS A 93 -2.81 -10.87 19.84
CA LYS A 93 -3.96 -11.76 20.13
C LYS A 93 -5.24 -11.27 19.44
N TYR A 94 -5.41 -9.95 19.32
CA TYR A 94 -6.61 -9.33 18.75
C TYR A 94 -6.38 -8.77 17.34
N ALA A 95 -5.13 -8.84 16.85
CA ALA A 95 -4.70 -8.26 15.58
C ALA A 95 -5.00 -6.76 15.40
N ASP A 96 -5.18 -6.02 16.50
CA ASP A 96 -5.41 -4.57 16.48
C ASP A 96 -4.22 -3.84 15.84
N ALA A 97 -3.01 -4.32 16.12
CA ALA A 97 -1.79 -3.80 15.50
C ALA A 97 -1.77 -3.98 13.97
N SER A 98 -2.33 -5.08 13.45
CA SER A 98 -2.43 -5.31 12.00
C SER A 98 -3.44 -4.38 11.36
N VAL A 99 -4.59 -4.15 12.01
CA VAL A 99 -5.61 -3.22 11.51
C VAL A 99 -5.06 -1.80 11.47
N GLY A 100 -4.38 -1.37 12.54
CA GLY A 100 -3.72 -0.06 12.60
C GLY A 100 -2.68 0.13 11.49
N ASN A 101 -1.89 -0.91 11.16
CA ASN A 101 -0.92 -0.84 10.09
C ASN A 101 -1.58 -0.67 8.71
N VAL A 102 -2.55 -1.52 8.36
CA VAL A 102 -3.23 -1.48 7.06
C VAL A 102 -4.01 -0.19 6.87
N THR A 103 -4.79 0.23 7.88
CA THR A 103 -5.56 1.47 7.79
C THR A 103 -4.65 2.70 7.79
N GLY A 104 -3.59 2.69 8.59
CA GLY A 104 -2.62 3.77 8.67
C GLY A 104 -1.84 3.98 7.37
N SER A 105 -1.29 2.91 6.77
CA SER A 105 -0.50 3.04 5.54
C SER A 105 -1.37 3.50 4.36
N ASN A 106 -2.60 3.00 4.23
CA ASN A 106 -3.55 3.46 3.21
C ASN A 106 -3.97 4.92 3.42
N ALA A 107 -4.22 5.33 4.66
CA ALA A 107 -4.54 6.73 4.97
C ALA A 107 -3.38 7.67 4.59
N VAL A 108 -2.13 7.28 4.87
CA VAL A 108 -0.95 8.07 4.48
C VAL A 108 -0.83 8.14 2.95
N ASN A 109 -1.04 7.05 2.23
CA ASN A 109 -0.97 7.05 0.76
C ASN A 109 -2.00 8.00 0.13
N VAL A 110 -3.24 8.00 0.62
CA VAL A 110 -4.31 8.84 0.07
C VAL A 110 -4.16 10.29 0.51
N PHE A 111 -4.05 10.56 1.82
CA PHE A 111 -4.06 11.93 2.33
C PHE A 111 -2.71 12.63 2.17
N LEU A 112 -1.61 11.96 2.50
CA LEU A 112 -0.28 12.56 2.42
C LEU A 112 0.34 12.36 1.04
N GLY A 113 0.17 11.19 0.42
CA GLY A 113 0.68 10.94 -0.92
C GLY A 113 -0.03 11.78 -1.98
N ILE A 114 -1.32 11.53 -2.18
CA ILE A 114 -2.09 12.21 -3.24
C ILE A 114 -2.55 13.60 -2.77
N GLY A 115 -3.08 13.72 -1.56
CA GLY A 115 -3.70 14.96 -1.08
C GLY A 115 -2.72 16.14 -0.95
N ILE A 116 -1.53 15.93 -0.39
CA ILE A 116 -0.52 17.00 -0.28
C ILE A 116 0.05 17.35 -1.66
N ALA A 117 0.37 16.35 -2.49
CA ALA A 117 0.90 16.59 -3.84
C ALA A 117 -0.07 17.43 -4.68
N TRP A 118 -1.36 17.08 -4.66
CA TRP A 118 -2.41 17.84 -5.35
C TRP A 118 -2.56 19.26 -4.80
N SER A 119 -2.51 19.42 -3.48
CA SER A 119 -2.62 20.74 -2.83
C SER A 119 -1.45 21.66 -3.19
N ILE A 120 -0.21 21.13 -3.20
CA ILE A 120 0.98 21.89 -3.61
C ILE A 120 0.86 22.32 -5.07
N ALA A 121 0.47 21.40 -5.97
CA ALA A 121 0.29 21.71 -7.39
C ALA A 121 -0.79 22.78 -7.60
N ALA A 122 -1.95 22.65 -6.95
CA ALA A 122 -3.03 23.62 -7.03
C ALA A 122 -2.61 25.02 -6.57
N ILE A 123 -1.89 25.13 -5.43
CA ILE A 123 -1.38 26.40 -4.91
C ILE A 123 -0.36 27.02 -5.88
N TYR A 124 0.56 26.20 -6.41
CA TYR A 124 1.57 26.67 -7.37
C TYR A 124 0.94 27.25 -8.65
N HIS A 125 -0.06 26.55 -9.21
CA HIS A 125 -0.78 27.03 -10.38
C HIS A 125 -1.59 28.30 -10.08
N ALA A 126 -2.25 28.36 -8.92
CA ALA A 126 -2.98 29.54 -8.49
C ALA A 126 -2.07 30.77 -8.33
N TYR A 127 -0.87 30.59 -7.79
CA TYR A 127 0.13 31.67 -7.65
C TYR A 127 0.57 32.24 -9.00
N HIS A 128 0.68 31.40 -10.04
CA HIS A 128 1.05 31.81 -11.39
C HIS A 128 -0.15 32.25 -12.25
N GLY A 129 -1.35 32.34 -11.67
CA GLY A 129 -2.57 32.70 -12.41
C GLY A 129 -3.06 31.64 -13.40
N ASN A 130 -2.55 30.41 -13.31
CA ASN A 130 -2.90 29.30 -14.20
C ASN A 130 -3.99 28.43 -13.56
N GLN A 131 -4.86 27.84 -14.39
CA GLN A 131 -5.79 26.81 -13.91
C GLN A 131 -5.09 25.45 -13.83
N PHE A 132 -5.18 24.79 -12.68
CA PHE A 132 -4.71 23.41 -12.52
C PHE A 132 -5.76 22.45 -13.08
N ARG A 133 -5.55 21.96 -14.31
CA ARG A 133 -6.41 20.96 -14.96
C ARG A 133 -5.68 19.62 -15.00
N VAL A 134 -6.31 18.59 -14.45
CA VAL A 134 -5.82 17.21 -14.47
C VAL A 134 -6.84 16.37 -15.21
N GLU A 135 -6.41 15.72 -16.28
CA GLU A 135 -7.26 14.78 -17.02
C GLU A 135 -7.42 13.50 -16.20
N PRO A 136 -8.66 13.03 -15.96
CA PRO A 136 -8.90 11.86 -15.11
C PRO A 136 -8.45 10.55 -15.77
N GLY A 137 -8.24 10.52 -17.09
CA GLY A 137 -7.78 9.32 -17.81
C GLY A 137 -8.65 8.09 -17.51
N ASN A 138 -8.00 7.00 -17.12
CA ASN A 138 -8.63 5.74 -16.75
C ASN A 138 -9.07 5.64 -15.27
N LEU A 139 -8.90 6.71 -14.50
CA LEU A 139 -9.12 6.69 -13.05
C LEU A 139 -10.58 6.37 -12.71
N ALA A 140 -11.54 6.91 -13.46
CA ALA A 140 -12.96 6.69 -13.22
C ALA A 140 -13.31 5.20 -13.32
N PHE A 141 -12.84 4.53 -14.38
CA PHE A 141 -13.03 3.10 -14.57
C PHE A 141 -12.40 2.28 -13.44
N SER A 142 -11.12 2.52 -13.11
CA SER A 142 -10.42 1.79 -12.05
C SER A 142 -11.06 1.99 -10.67
N VAL A 143 -11.52 3.20 -10.34
CA VAL A 143 -12.19 3.49 -9.06
C VAL A 143 -13.53 2.76 -8.96
N THR A 144 -14.35 2.78 -10.01
CA THR A 144 -15.63 2.05 -10.00
C THR A 144 -15.41 0.54 -9.89
N LEU A 145 -14.44 0.00 -10.63
CA LEU A 145 -14.08 -1.42 -10.54
C LEU A 145 -13.65 -1.79 -9.12
N PHE A 146 -12.72 -1.02 -8.54
CA PHE A 146 -12.27 -1.20 -7.16
C PHE A 146 -13.43 -1.14 -6.15
N CYS A 147 -14.34 -0.18 -6.27
CA CYS A 147 -15.51 -0.06 -5.40
C CYS A 147 -16.44 -1.28 -5.51
N SER A 148 -16.68 -1.79 -6.71
CA SER A 148 -17.53 -2.96 -6.93
C SER A 148 -16.91 -4.23 -6.33
N GLU A 149 -15.62 -4.44 -6.51
CA GLU A 149 -14.89 -5.53 -5.89
C GLU A 149 -14.82 -5.40 -4.37
N ALA A 150 -14.62 -4.19 -3.84
CA ALA A 150 -14.62 -3.92 -2.41
C ALA A 150 -15.96 -4.31 -1.77
N CYS A 151 -17.09 -4.03 -2.43
CA CYS A 151 -18.41 -4.50 -1.99
C CYS A 151 -18.48 -6.02 -1.93
N ILE A 152 -17.98 -6.73 -2.95
CA ILE A 152 -17.92 -8.20 -2.98
C ILE A 152 -17.06 -8.72 -1.82
N VAL A 153 -15.87 -8.13 -1.61
CA VAL A 153 -14.97 -8.48 -0.52
C VAL A 153 -15.63 -8.30 0.84
N ILE A 154 -16.31 -7.17 1.07
CA ILE A 154 -17.02 -6.91 2.32
C ILE A 154 -18.12 -7.95 2.55
N ILE A 155 -18.92 -8.29 1.54
CA ILE A 155 -19.95 -9.32 1.64
C ILE A 155 -19.33 -10.68 2.01
N VAL A 156 -18.26 -11.08 1.33
CA VAL A 156 -17.53 -12.33 1.61
C VAL A 156 -17.00 -12.35 3.04
N LEU A 157 -16.41 -11.24 3.51
CA LEU A 157 -15.89 -11.12 4.86
C LEU A 157 -17.00 -11.13 5.92
N MET A 158 -18.15 -10.49 5.65
CA MET A 158 -19.32 -10.53 6.52
C MET A 158 -19.90 -11.94 6.64
N ILE A 159 -20.00 -12.68 5.53
CA ILE A 159 -20.41 -14.09 5.52
C ILE A 159 -19.43 -14.92 6.34
N ARG A 160 -18.12 -14.73 6.13
CA ARG A 160 -17.06 -15.42 6.87
C ARG A 160 -17.08 -15.13 8.37
N ARG A 161 -17.50 -13.92 8.78
CA ARG A 161 -17.69 -13.51 10.18
C ARG A 161 -18.96 -14.10 10.81
N SER A 162 -19.87 -14.69 10.03
CA SER A 162 -21.06 -15.34 10.59
C SER A 162 -20.69 -16.47 11.56
N LYS A 163 -21.47 -16.61 12.64
CA LYS A 163 -21.26 -17.63 13.68
C LYS A 163 -21.24 -19.06 13.14
N ALA A 164 -21.84 -19.31 11.97
CA ALA A 164 -21.87 -20.61 11.31
C ALA A 164 -20.50 -21.03 10.74
N ILE A 165 -19.68 -20.08 10.28
CA ILE A 165 -18.38 -20.35 9.65
C ILE A 165 -17.23 -20.17 10.66
N GLY A 166 -17.39 -19.25 11.62
CA GLY A 166 -16.38 -19.01 12.66
C GLY A 166 -15.02 -18.59 12.09
N GLY A 167 -15.02 -17.93 10.94
CA GLY A 167 -13.82 -17.63 10.15
C GLY A 167 -12.99 -16.45 10.67
N GLU A 168 -13.08 -16.11 11.96
CA GLU A 168 -12.26 -15.07 12.58
C GLU A 168 -10.78 -15.48 12.67
N LEU A 169 -9.97 -14.69 13.37
CA LEU A 169 -8.55 -14.98 13.55
C LEU A 169 -8.36 -16.38 14.17
N GLY A 170 -7.70 -17.30 13.46
CA GLY A 170 -7.53 -18.69 13.90
C GLY A 170 -8.65 -19.66 13.47
N GLY A 171 -9.60 -19.23 12.62
CA GLY A 171 -10.64 -20.09 12.05
C GLY A 171 -10.11 -21.21 11.12
N PRO A 172 -11.01 -22.04 10.55
CA PRO A 172 -10.65 -23.23 9.78
C PRO A 172 -9.70 -22.93 8.62
N VAL A 173 -8.61 -23.70 8.51
CA VAL A 173 -7.55 -23.49 7.50
C VAL A 173 -8.10 -23.62 6.08
N GLY A 174 -9.00 -24.57 5.82
CA GLY A 174 -9.61 -24.76 4.51
C GLY A 174 -10.38 -23.53 4.02
N ILE A 175 -11.24 -22.96 4.87
CA ILE A 175 -11.99 -21.73 4.55
C ILE A 175 -11.05 -20.54 4.37
N LYS A 176 -10.02 -20.41 5.21
CA LYS A 176 -9.00 -19.36 5.07
C LYS A 176 -8.31 -19.42 3.71
N ILE A 177 -7.92 -20.60 3.24
CA ILE A 177 -7.26 -20.79 1.94
C ILE A 177 -8.22 -20.42 0.80
N ILE A 178 -9.47 -20.90 0.84
CA ILE A 178 -10.48 -20.60 -0.17
C ILE A 178 -10.74 -19.10 -0.25
N THR A 179 -11.00 -18.44 0.89
CA THR A 179 -11.22 -16.99 0.93
C THR A 179 -9.98 -16.22 0.47
N SER A 180 -8.78 -16.63 0.87
CA SER A 180 -7.54 -15.95 0.43
C SER A 180 -7.34 -16.09 -1.08
N GLY A 181 -7.64 -17.27 -1.65
CA GLY A 181 -7.62 -17.51 -3.10
C GLY A 181 -8.62 -16.64 -3.84
N LEU A 182 -9.85 -16.50 -3.33
CA LEU A 182 -10.86 -15.61 -3.90
C LEU A 182 -10.40 -14.15 -3.89
N LEU A 183 -9.90 -13.65 -2.75
CA LEU A 183 -9.40 -12.26 -2.66
C LEU A 183 -8.24 -12.00 -3.62
N PHE A 184 -7.32 -12.96 -3.76
CA PHE A 184 -6.24 -12.86 -4.73
C PHE A 184 -6.76 -12.86 -6.17
N SER A 185 -7.76 -13.69 -6.48
CA SER A 185 -8.37 -13.70 -7.82
C SER A 185 -9.09 -12.39 -8.17
N LEU A 186 -9.74 -11.74 -7.20
CA LEU A 186 -10.34 -10.41 -7.39
C LEU A 186 -9.26 -9.37 -7.68
N TRP A 187 -8.16 -9.38 -6.94
CA TRP A 187 -7.03 -8.50 -7.22
C TRP A 187 -6.42 -8.71 -8.60
N VAL A 188 -6.24 -9.96 -9.05
CA VAL A 188 -5.77 -10.26 -10.42
C VAL A 188 -6.79 -9.77 -11.46
N PHE A 189 -8.08 -9.96 -11.21
CA PHE A 189 -9.15 -9.47 -12.08
C PHE A 189 -9.11 -7.93 -12.21
N TYR A 190 -8.96 -7.21 -11.10
CA TYR A 190 -8.76 -5.76 -11.09
C TYR A 190 -7.60 -5.32 -11.99
N LEU A 191 -6.44 -5.99 -11.86
CA LEU A 191 -5.26 -5.69 -12.67
C LEU A 191 -5.50 -5.94 -14.16
N ILE A 192 -6.10 -7.07 -14.51
CA ILE A 192 -6.38 -7.43 -15.91
C ILE A 192 -7.33 -6.40 -16.52
N MET A 193 -8.46 -6.13 -15.86
CA MET A 193 -9.46 -5.21 -16.39
C MET A 193 -8.93 -3.78 -16.50
N SER A 194 -8.20 -3.30 -15.49
CA SER A 194 -7.57 -1.97 -15.52
C SER A 194 -6.51 -1.87 -16.63
N THR A 195 -5.77 -2.96 -16.89
CA THR A 195 -4.78 -3.00 -17.98
C THR A 195 -5.47 -3.03 -19.35
N LEU A 196 -6.51 -3.84 -19.53
CA LEU A 196 -7.26 -3.94 -20.78
C LEU A 196 -7.92 -2.62 -21.18
N GLU A 197 -8.47 -1.90 -20.21
CA GLU A 197 -9.00 -0.56 -20.43
C GLU A 197 -7.87 0.42 -20.76
N ALA A 198 -6.75 0.37 -20.02
CA ALA A 198 -5.62 1.25 -20.27
C ALA A 198 -5.09 1.10 -21.70
N TYR A 199 -5.06 -0.11 -22.27
CA TYR A 199 -4.66 -0.35 -23.66
C TYR A 199 -5.77 -0.11 -24.70
N GLY A 200 -6.97 0.28 -24.28
CA GLY A 200 -8.10 0.56 -25.17
C GLY A 200 -8.75 -0.69 -25.77
N VAL A 201 -8.48 -1.87 -25.20
CA VAL A 201 -9.13 -3.13 -25.62
C VAL A 201 -10.59 -3.13 -25.18
N ILE A 202 -10.86 -2.58 -23.99
CA ILE A 202 -12.19 -2.37 -23.44
C ILE A 202 -12.42 -0.87 -23.35
N LYS A 203 -13.62 -0.41 -23.72
CA LYS A 203 -14.01 0.97 -23.49
C LYS A 203 -14.44 1.13 -22.03
N GLY A 204 -13.74 2.00 -21.30
CA GLY A 204 -14.24 2.58 -20.06
C GLY A 204 -15.52 3.39 -20.32
N PHE A 205 -16.27 3.64 -19.26
CA PHE A 205 -17.48 4.49 -19.28
C PHE A 205 -17.18 5.89 -18.78
#